data_AF-R9AB19-F1
#
_entry.id   AF-R9AB19-F1
#
_cell.length_a   1.000
_cell.length_b   1.000
_cell.length_c   1.000
_cell.angle_alpha   90.00
_cell.angle_beta   90.00
_cell.angle_gamma   90.00
#
_symmetry.space_group_name_H-M   'P 1'
#
loop_
_entity.id
_entity.type
_entity.pdbx_description
1 polymer ?
#
loop_
_entity_poly.entity_id
_entity_poly.type
_entity_poly.pdbx_seq_one_letter_code
_entity_poly.pdbx_strand_id
1 'polypeptide(L)' 'MYREDNYPGKLGKAEGNVQGKACAFSYLFLVSTGDASIEEAKRVSKITKIRSIDIQVHSILTFFIIRHCLILTGEIE' A
#
# COMPACT_ATOMS: atom_id res chain seq x y z
N MET A 1 11.11 -3.37 -13.46
CA MET A 1 9.75 -3.93 -13.58
C MET A 1 8.77 -2.79 -13.39
N TYR A 2 8.07 -2.38 -14.45
CA TYR A 2 7.04 -1.34 -14.39
C TYR A 2 5.69 -2.04 -14.26
N ARG A 3 4.87 -1.66 -13.27
CA ARG A 3 3.53 -2.24 -13.06
C ARG A 3 2.55 -1.09 -12.84
N GLU A 4 1.50 -1.06 -13.64
CA GLU A 4 0.49 -0.01 -13.63
C GLU A 4 -0.86 -0.65 -13.32
N ASP A 5 -1.39 -0.37 -12.13
CA ASP A 5 -2.66 -0.93 -11.67
C ASP A 5 -3.77 0.11 -11.92
N ASN A 6 -4.62 -0.14 -12.92
CA ASN A 6 -5.75 0.72 -13.24
C ASN A 6 -6.97 0.35 -12.37
N TYR A 7 -7.44 1.29 -11.56
CA TYR A 7 -8.64 1.11 -10.75
C TYR A 7 -9.84 1.87 -11.37
N PRO A 8 -10.95 1.19 -11.67
CA PRO A 8 -12.16 1.86 -12.11
C PRO A 8 -12.88 2.47 -10.89
N GLY A 9 -12.90 3.80 -10.81
CA GLY A 9 -13.70 4.52 -9.81
C GLY A 9 -13.00 5.73 -9.20
N LYS A 10 -13.78 6.53 -8.46
CA LYS A 10 -13.26 7.69 -7.74
C LYS A 10 -12.78 7.25 -6.36
N LEU A 11 -11.47 7.06 -6.20
CA LEU A 11 -10.85 6.94 -4.89
C LEU A 11 -10.93 8.28 -4.17
N GLY A 12 -11.29 8.27 -2.89
CA GLY A 12 -11.38 9.48 -2.08
C GLY A 12 -11.17 9.19 -0.61
N LYS A 13 -11.14 10.23 0.23
CA LYS A 13 -11.14 10.10 1.69
C LYS A 13 -12.50 9.57 2.16
N ALA A 14 -12.73 8.29 1.98
CA ALA A 14 -13.89 7.59 2.47
C ALA A 14 -13.46 6.71 3.64
N GLU A 15 -14.09 6.91 4.79
CA GLU A 15 -13.96 6.00 5.92
C GLU A 15 -14.48 4.63 5.48
N GLY A 16 -13.63 3.62 5.64
CA GLY A 16 -13.97 2.23 5.37
C GLY A 16 -13.91 1.45 6.68
N ASN A 17 -14.73 0.41 6.77
CA ASN A 17 -14.85 -0.40 7.98
C ASN A 17 -13.58 -1.24 8.24
N VAL A 18 -12.76 -1.46 7.22
CA VAL A 18 -11.56 -2.30 7.30
C VAL A 18 -10.36 -1.61 6.64
N GLN A 19 -9.20 -1.72 7.29
CA GLN A 19 -7.92 -1.27 6.77
C GLN A 19 -6.95 -2.43 6.56
N GLY A 20 -6.30 -2.44 5.40
CA GLY A 20 -5.21 -3.34 5.05
C GLY A 20 -3.92 -2.60 4.82
N LYS A 21 -2.81 -3.12 5.33
CA LYS A 21 -1.50 -2.48 5.23
C LYS A 21 -0.49 -3.44 4.62
N ALA A 22 0.17 -3.02 3.55
CA ALA A 22 1.29 -3.72 2.92
C ALA A 22 2.51 -2.81 2.94
N CYS A 23 3.67 -3.31 3.37
CA CYS A 23 4.89 -2.51 3.46
C CYS A 23 6.06 -3.21 2.78
N ALA A 24 6.87 -2.42 2.09
CA ALA A 24 8.17 -2.78 1.56
C ALA A 24 9.25 -1.87 2.16
N PHE A 25 10.46 -2.40 2.24
CA PHE A 25 11.65 -1.71 2.70
C PHE A 25 12.70 -1.76 1.59
N SER A 26 13.11 -0.59 1.11
CA SER A 26 14.24 -0.42 0.23
C SER A 26 15.47 -0.05 1.05
N TYR A 27 16.49 -0.90 1.01
CA TYR A 27 17.82 -0.63 1.55
C TYR A 27 18.71 -0.11 0.43
N LEU A 28 19.20 1.13 0.57
CA LEU A 28 20.13 1.79 -0.36
C LEU A 28 19.68 1.80 -1.84
N PHE A 29 18.38 1.65 -2.14
CA PHE A 29 17.88 1.41 -3.50
C PHE A 29 18.43 0.16 -4.21
N LEU A 30 19.28 -0.62 -3.55
CA LEU A 30 19.93 -1.81 -4.09
C LEU A 30 19.11 -3.07 -3.80
N VAL A 31 18.54 -3.14 -2.60
CA VAL A 31 17.80 -4.31 -2.12
C VAL A 31 16.44 -3.83 -1.64
N SER A 32 15.38 -4.30 -2.31
CA SER A 32 14.02 -4.11 -1.83
C SER A 32 13.53 -5.41 -1.19
N THR A 33 12.97 -5.31 0.01
CA THR A 33 12.45 -6.44 0.78
C THR A 33 11.00 -6.17 1.16
N GLY A 34 10.14 -7.16 0.90
CA GLY A 34 8.69 -7.05 1.12
C GLY A 34 7.92 -6.55 -0.10
N ASP A 35 6.61 -6.52 0.05
CA ASP A 35 5.66 -6.16 -1.00
C ASP A 35 4.77 -5.02 -0.50
N ALA A 36 4.84 -3.86 -1.17
CA ALA A 36 3.94 -2.72 -0.93
C ALA A 36 2.82 -2.71 -1.99
N SER A 37 2.30 -3.88 -2.33
CA SER A 37 1.29 -4.05 -3.36
C SER A 37 -0.13 -3.96 -2.80
N ILE A 38 -1.05 -3.47 -3.65
CA ILE A 38 -2.48 -3.47 -3.41
C ILE A 38 -3.00 -4.92 -3.27
N GLU A 39 -2.51 -5.89 -4.06
CA GLU A 39 -2.95 -7.29 -3.92
C GLU A 39 -2.62 -7.84 -2.53
N GLU A 40 -1.43 -7.54 -2.01
CA GLU A 40 -1.03 -8.03 -0.69
C GLU A 40 -1.84 -7.34 0.41
N ALA A 41 -2.05 -6.02 0.31
CA ALA A 41 -2.90 -5.30 1.25
C ALA A 41 -4.36 -5.81 1.24
N LYS A 42 -4.92 -6.11 0.06
CA LYS A 42 -6.25 -6.74 -0.07
C LYS A 42 -6.28 -8.14 0.52
N ARG A 43 -5.25 -8.95 0.25
CA ARG A 43 -5.16 -10.34 0.74
C ARG A 43 -5.12 -10.37 2.27
N VAL A 44 -4.33 -9.51 2.89
CA VAL A 44 -4.19 -9.43 4.35
C VAL A 44 -5.49 -8.96 5.02
N SER A 45 -6.21 -8.01 4.39
CA SER A 45 -7.40 -7.38 4.97
C SER A 45 -8.73 -7.95 4.50
N LYS A 46 -8.72 -8.88 3.53
CA LYS A 46 -9.90 -9.45 2.87
C LYS A 46 -10.84 -8.38 2.27
N ILE A 47 -10.33 -7.21 1.95
CA ILE A 47 -11.11 -6.11 1.35
C ILE A 47 -11.52 -6.51 -0.07
N THR A 48 -12.84 -6.50 -0.34
CA THR A 48 -13.41 -6.75 -1.67
C THR A 48 -13.60 -5.45 -2.45
N LYS A 49 -13.93 -4.35 -1.76
CA LYS A 49 -14.08 -3.00 -2.37
C LYS A 49 -13.11 -1.99 -1.75
N ILE A 50 -12.23 -1.43 -2.59
CA ILE A 50 -11.32 -0.35 -2.17
C ILE A 50 -12.07 0.98 -2.19
N ARG A 51 -11.94 1.75 -1.12
CA ARG A 51 -12.49 3.11 -1.01
C ARG A 51 -11.42 4.19 -1.00
N SER A 52 -10.33 3.97 -0.27
CA SER A 52 -9.17 4.87 -0.22
C SER A 52 -7.86 4.10 -0.33
N ILE A 53 -6.87 4.75 -0.90
CA ILE A 53 -5.48 4.27 -0.95
C ILE A 53 -4.61 5.40 -0.40
N ASP A 54 -3.92 5.12 0.69
CA ASP A 54 -2.97 6.01 1.33
C ASP A 54 -1.56 5.41 1.23
N ILE A 55 -0.62 6.20 0.71
CA ILE A 55 0.78 5.77 0.57
C ILE A 55 1.60 6.55 1.59
N GLN A 56 2.19 5.82 2.54
CA GLN A 56 3.11 6.36 3.52
C GLN A 56 4.55 6.00 3.14
N VAL A 57 5.38 7.04 2.98
CA VAL A 57 6.81 6.88 2.75
C VAL A 57 7.55 7.36 3.98
N HIS A 58 8.36 6.49 4.57
CA HIS A 58 9.17 6.79 5.75
C HIS A 58 10.64 6.59 5.40
N SER A 59 11.41 7.67 5.45
CA SER A 59 12.86 7.64 5.20
C SER A 59 13.59 7.67 6.52
N ILE A 60 14.34 6.61 6.82
CA ILE A 60 15.12 6.45 8.04
C ILE A 60 16.61 6.58 7.69
N LEU A 61 17.36 7.33 8.50
CA LEU A 61 18.76 7.70 8.24
C LEU A 61 18.94 8.40 6.87
N THR A 62 18.20 9.48 6.63
CA THR A 62 18.33 10.42 5.50
C THR A 62 18.12 9.81 4.10
N PHE A 63 18.70 8.65 3.75
CA PHE A 63 18.51 7.89 2.50
C PHE A 63 18.85 6.39 2.61
N PHE A 64 19.33 5.87 3.75
CA PHE A 64 19.82 4.48 3.83
C PHE A 64 18.70 3.44 3.79
N ILE A 65 17.58 3.72 4.47
CA ILE A 65 16.43 2.81 4.55
C ILE A 65 15.17 3.59 4.22
N ILE A 66 14.51 3.22 3.13
CA ILE A 66 13.24 3.80 2.74
C ILE A 66 12.17 2.75 2.94
N ARG A 67 11.19 3.06 3.79
CA ARG A 67 10.02 2.23 4.01
C ARG A 67 8.85 2.80 3.22
N HIS A 68 8.29 2.01 2.32
CA HIS A 68 7.05 2.32 1.63
C HIS A 68 5.94 1.46 2.20
N CYS A 69 4.90 2.07 2.72
CA CYS A 69 3.70 1.37 3.19
C CYS A 69 2.49 1.87 2.42
N LEU A 70 1.78 0.93 1.81
CA LEU A 70 0.50 1.15 1.18
C LEU A 70 -0.61 0.73 2.16
N ILE A 71 -1.52 1.64 2.41
CA ILE A 71 -2.66 1.46 3.31
C ILE A 71 -3.91 1.54 2.46
N LEU A 72 -4.63 0.44 2.41
CA LEU A 72 -5.94 0.36 1.78
C LEU A 72 -7.00 0.52 2.85
N THR A 73 -7.97 1.36 2.57
CA THR A 73 -9.19 1.45 3.37
C THR A 73 -10.35 1.04 2.49
N GLY A 74 -11.20 0.16 3.00
CA GLY A 74 -12.28 -0.41 2.24
C GLY A 74 -13.31 -1.12 3.09
N GLU A 75 -14.13 -1.92 2.43
CA GLU A 75 -15.22 -2.67 3.03
C GLU A 75 -15.12 -4.14 2.64
N ILE A 76 -15.56 -5.01 3.54
CA ILE A 76 -15.79 -6.42 3.28
C ILE A 76 -17.30 -6.53 3.05
N GLU A 77 -17.70 -6.79 1.80
CA GLU A 77 -19.07 -7.22 1.48
C GLU A 77 -19.28 -8.69 1.84
#